data_AF-A0A9E5KT80-F1
#
_entry.id   AF-A0A9E5KT80-F1
#
_cell.length_a   1.000
_cell.length_b   1.000
_cell.length_c   1.000
_cell.angle_alpha   90.00
_cell.angle_beta   90.00
_cell.angle_gamma   90.00
#
_symmetry.space_group_name_H-M   'P 1'
#
loop_
_entity.id
_entity.type
_entity.pdbx_description
1 polymer ?
#
loop_
_entity_poly.entity_id
_entity_poly.type
_entity_poly.pdbx_seq_one_letter_code
_entity_poly.pdbx_strand_id
1 'polypeptide(L)' 'MKTLKLRFLAAEIELHWWFIRRQRRKGNALLKAGIPRSSPKINKLNRRYSSRCAKVINAQKKYEHVLPLTRG' A
#
# COMPACT_ATOMS: atom_id res chain seq x y z
N MET A 1 -9.28 24.34 3.26
CA MET A 1 -8.36 23.70 2.29
C MET A 1 -7.45 22.63 2.91
N LYS A 2 -6.74 22.91 4.02
CA LYS A 2 -5.80 21.95 4.62
C LYS A 2 -6.45 20.63 5.11
N THR A 3 -7.67 20.69 5.64
CA THR A 3 -8.48 19.52 6.06
C THR A 3 -8.90 18.61 4.91
N LEU A 4 -9.28 19.17 3.76
CA LEU A 4 -9.56 18.39 2.54
C LEU A 4 -8.31 17.63 2.08
N LYS A 5 -7.15 18.29 2.07
CA LYS A 5 -5.87 17.66 1.70
C LYS A 5 -5.51 16.48 2.61
N LEU A 6 -5.77 16.60 3.92
CA LEU A 6 -5.58 15.51 4.87
C LEU A 6 -6.56 14.35 4.63
N ARG A 7 -7.83 14.63 4.32
CA ARG A 7 -8.83 13.59 3.98
C ARG A 7 -8.45 12.84 2.70
N PHE A 8 -7.95 13.54 1.68
CA PHE A 8 -7.44 12.91 0.46
C PHE A 8 -6.23 12.01 0.74
N LEU A 9 -5.25 12.49 1.52
CA LEU A 9 -4.08 11.69 1.89
C LEU A 9 -4.46 10.46 2.71
N ALA A 10 -5.40 10.60 3.65
CA ALA A 10 -5.91 9.46 4.43
C ALA A 10 -6.61 8.42 3.52
N ALA A 11 -7.46 8.87 2.60
CA ALA A 11 -8.12 8.00 1.64
C ALA A 11 -7.12 7.30 0.70
N GLU A 12 -6.06 8.00 0.27
CA GLU A 12 -4.98 7.43 -0.55
C GLU A 12 -4.21 6.32 0.21
N ILE A 13 -3.91 6.57 1.49
CA ILE A 13 -3.27 5.58 2.37
C ILE A 13 -4.16 4.35 2.54
N GLU A 14 -5.46 4.52 2.83
CA GLU A 14 -6.41 3.42 2.95
C GLU A 14 -6.55 2.59 1.67
N LEU A 15 -6.64 3.26 0.52
CA LEU A 15 -6.70 2.62 -0.79
C LEU A 15 -5.47 1.73 -1.00
N HIS A 16 -4.27 2.27 -0.72
CA HIS A 16 -3.06 1.49 -0.83
C HIS A 16 -3.02 0.29 0.12
N TRP A 17 -3.48 0.43 1.36
CA TRP A 17 -3.62 -0.69 2.31
C TRP A 17 -4.60 -1.75 1.84
N TRP A 18 -5.71 -1.35 1.23
CA TRP A 18 -6.64 -2.28 0.60
C TRP A 18 -5.98 -3.06 -0.55
N PHE A 19 -5.20 -2.40 -1.40
CA PHE A 19 -4.44 -3.06 -2.46
C PHE A 19 -3.42 -4.07 -1.91
N ILE A 20 -2.67 -3.70 -0.86
CA ILE A 20 -1.70 -4.58 -0.18
C ILE A 20 -2.40 -5.83 0.35
N ARG A 21 -3.52 -5.66 1.07
CA ARG A 21 -4.33 -6.79 1.57
C ARG A 21 -4.82 -7.69 0.44
N ARG A 22 -5.30 -7.10 -0.67
CA ARG A 22 -5.75 -7.85 -1.85
C ARG A 22 -4.60 -8.64 -2.51
N GLN A 23 -3.42 -8.05 -2.68
CA GLN A 23 -2.27 -8.76 -3.23
C GLN A 23 -1.79 -9.89 -2.30
N ARG A 24 -1.80 -9.67 -0.98
CA ARG A 24 -1.45 -10.71 0.00
C ARG A 24 -2.39 -11.91 -0.07
N ARG A 25 -3.71 -11.68 -0.17
CA ARG A 25 -4.70 -12.75 -0.38
C ARG A 25 -4.44 -13.52 -1.68
N LYS A 26 -4.14 -12.81 -2.77
CA LYS A 26 -3.82 -13.44 -4.05
C LYS A 26 -2.53 -14.25 -3.98
N GLY A 27 -1.47 -13.74 -3.34
CA GLY A 27 -0.23 -14.47 -3.11
C GLY A 27 -0.46 -15.75 -2.30
N ASN A 28 -1.22 -15.66 -1.21
CA ASN A 28 -1.59 -16.83 -0.41
C ASN A 28 -2.39 -17.86 -1.21
N ALA A 29 -3.31 -17.43 -2.08
CA ALA A 29 -4.06 -18.34 -2.94
C ALA A 29 -3.15 -19.08 -3.94
N LEU A 30 -2.17 -18.38 -4.53
CA LEU A 30 -1.19 -19.01 -5.44
C LEU A 30 -0.32 -20.04 -4.70
N LEU A 31 0.12 -19.71 -3.49
CA LEU A 31 0.90 -20.64 -2.66
C LEU A 31 0.08 -21.86 -2.26
N LYS A 32 -1.20 -21.68 -1.89
CA LYS A 32 -2.12 -22.78 -1.58
C LYS A 32 -2.38 -23.67 -2.80
N ALA A 33 -2.36 -23.11 -4.00
CA ALA A 33 -2.47 -23.86 -5.25
C ALA A 33 -1.16 -24.58 -5.65
N GLY A 34 -0.15 -24.63 -4.76
CA GLY A 34 1.11 -25.31 -5.02
C GLY A 34 2.07 -24.56 -5.94
N ILE A 35 1.79 -23.28 -6.26
CA ILE A 35 2.67 -22.51 -7.12
C ILE A 35 3.98 -22.19 -6.37
N PRO A 36 5.15 -22.51 -6.93
CA PRO A 36 6.43 -22.25 -6.28
C PRO A 36 6.64 -20.76 -6.03
N ARG A 37 7.27 -20.43 -4.89
CA ARG A 37 7.67 -19.04 -4.56
C ARG A 37 8.57 -18.42 -5.64
N SER A 38 9.41 -19.22 -6.27
CA SER A 38 10.29 -18.83 -7.38
C SER A 38 9.56 -18.59 -8.71
N SER A 39 8.26 -18.89 -8.78
CA SER A 39 7.51 -18.72 -10.02
C SER A 39 7.51 -17.26 -10.47
N PRO A 40 7.59 -16.99 -11.79
CA PRO A 40 7.49 -15.64 -12.33
C PRO A 40 6.21 -14.91 -11.89
N LYS A 41 5.11 -15.65 -11.68
CA LYS A 41 3.83 -15.12 -11.20
C LYS A 41 3.94 -14.56 -9.77
N ILE A 42 4.56 -15.31 -8.85
CA ILE A 42 4.76 -14.85 -7.46
C ILE A 42 5.78 -13.72 -7.40
N ASN A 43 6.87 -13.79 -8.18
CA ASN A 43 7.86 -12.72 -8.26
C ASN A 43 7.26 -11.40 -8.77
N LYS A 44 6.41 -11.45 -9.81
CA LYS A 44 5.69 -10.27 -10.32
C LYS A 44 4.72 -9.70 -9.29
N LEU A 45 4.03 -10.57 -8.54
CA LEU A 45 3.14 -10.17 -7.46
C LEU A 45 3.92 -9.50 -6.32
N ASN A 46 5.08 -10.05 -5.94
CA ASN A 46 5.96 -9.50 -4.92
C ASN A 46 6.50 -8.12 -5.32
N ARG A 47 6.99 -7.95 -6.56
CA ARG A 47 7.43 -6.63 -7.06
C ARG A 47 6.34 -5.56 -6.97
N ARG A 48 5.11 -5.92 -7.36
CA ARG A 48 3.94 -5.02 -7.26
C ARG A 48 3.60 -4.69 -5.80
N TYR A 49 3.68 -5.68 -4.92
CA TYR A 49 3.48 -5.52 -3.49
C TYR A 49 4.51 -4.56 -2.89
N SER A 50 5.81 -4.77 -3.13
CA SER A 50 6.88 -3.92 -2.62
C SER A 50 6.76 -2.48 -3.10
N SER A 51 6.46 -2.28 -4.39
CA SER A 51 6.23 -0.94 -4.95
C SER A 51 5.06 -0.22 -4.27
N ARG A 52 3.96 -0.93 -3.97
CA ARG A 52 2.82 -0.34 -3.26
C ARG A 52 3.14 -0.04 -1.79
N CYS A 53 3.92 -0.88 -1.12
CA CYS A 53 4.38 -0.60 0.24
C CYS A 53 5.24 0.68 0.29
N ALA A 54 6.16 0.85 -0.65
CA ALA A 54 6.96 2.08 -0.75
C ALA A 54 6.08 3.33 -0.95
N LYS A 55 5.02 3.22 -1.76
CA LYS A 55 4.04 4.31 -1.94
C LYS A 55 3.27 4.64 -0.67
N VAL A 56 2.81 3.63 0.10
CA VAL A 56 2.17 3.84 1.41
C VAL A 56 3.09 4.59 2.35
N ILE A 57 4.33 4.13 2.49
CA ILE A 57 5.30 4.74 3.41
C ILE A 57 5.53 6.20 3.02
N ASN A 58 5.65 6.51 1.73
CA ASN A 58 5.79 7.88 1.26
C ASN A 58 4.53 8.73 1.49
N ALA A 59 3.34 8.17 1.26
CA ALA A 59 2.08 8.87 1.53
C ALA A 59 1.89 9.14 3.03
N GLN A 60 2.27 8.18 3.88
CA GLN A 60 2.25 8.31 5.33
C GLN A 60 3.23 9.37 5.82
N LYS A 61 4.47 9.39 5.32
CA LYS A 61 5.45 10.47 5.62
C LYS A 61 4.90 11.85 5.24
N LYS A 62 4.24 11.98 4.07
CA LYS A 62 3.61 13.24 3.65
C LYS A 62 2.46 13.63 4.56
N TYR A 63 1.65 12.68 4.99
CA TYR A 63 0.55 12.91 5.93
C TYR A 63 1.10 13.40 7.28
N GLU A 64 2.09 12.70 7.84
CA GLU A 64 2.77 13.05 9.09
C GLU A 64 3.48 14.40 9.03
N HIS A 65 3.97 14.83 7.87
CA HIS A 65 4.56 16.17 7.69
C HIS A 65 3.50 17.29 7.62
N VAL A 66 2.30 17.00 7.12
CA VAL A 66 1.21 17.99 6.98
C VAL A 66 0.36 18.09 8.26
N LEU A 67 0.31 17.03 9.07
CA LEU A 67 -0.45 16.95 10.31
C LEU A 67 -0.07 18.03 11.37
N PRO A 68 1.21 18.38 11.58
CA PRO A 68 1.61 19.44 12.51
C PRO A 68 1.21 20.83 11.99
N LEU A 69 1.28 21.05 10.67
CA LEU A 69 0.97 22.34 10.01
C LEU A 69 -0.53 22.69 9.98
N THR A 70 -1.36 21.83 10.56
CA THR A 70 -2.82 21.98 10.69
C THR A 70 -3.30 22.07 12.13
N ARG A 71 -2.42 21.82 13.11
CA ARG A 71 -2.73 21.91 14.55
C ARG A 71 -2.16 23.17 15.22
N GLY A 72 -1.43 24.00 14.48
CA GLY A 72 -1.00 25.34 14.88
C GLY A 72 -1.85 26.42 14.22
#